data_AF-A0A7Z0I450-F1
#
_entry.id   AF-A0A7Z0I450-F1
#
_cell.length_a   1.000
_cell.length_b   1.000
_cell.length_c   1.000
_cell.angle_alpha   90.00
_cell.angle_beta   90.00
_cell.angle_gamma   90.00
#
_symmetry.space_group_name_H-M   'P 1'
#
loop_
_entity.id
_entity.type
_entity.pdbx_description
1 polymer ?
#
loop_
_entity_poly.entity_id
_entity_poly.type
_entity_poly.pdbx_seq_one_letter_code
_entity_poly.pdbx_strand_id
1 'polypeptide(L)' 'NQELLGLLREQFNLRMQAATGQLNQSHLLKRVRKDIARVKTVINQKAGA' A
#
# COMPACT_ATOMS: atom_id res chain seq x y z
N ASN A 1 -6.89 -9.13 -7.25
CA ASN A 1 -7.67 -8.63 -6.07
C ASN A 1 -7.08 -9.01 -4.72
N GLN A 2 -6.56 -10.22 -4.51
CA GLN A 2 -5.96 -10.60 -3.21
C GLN A 2 -4.71 -9.77 -2.85
N GLU A 3 -3.88 -9.42 -3.83
CA GLU A 3 -2.67 -8.62 -3.63
C GLU A 3 -2.96 -7.18 -3.16
N LEU A 4 -4.01 -6.55 -3.70
CA LEU A 4 -4.46 -5.22 -3.26
C LEU A 4 -4.90 -5.23 -1.78
N LEU A 5 -5.61 -6.28 -1.36
CA LEU A 5 -6.04 -6.44 0.04
C LEU A 5 -4.86 -6.67 0.98
N GLY A 6 -3.84 -7.41 0.53
CA GLY A 6 -2.59 -7.58 1.27
C GLY A 6 -1.87 -6.25 1.50
N LEU A 7 -1.66 -5.47 0.44
CA LEU A 7 -1.02 -4.16 0.52
C LEU A 7 -1.81 -3.15 1.37
N LEU A 8 -3.14 -3.21 1.36
CA LEU A 8 -3.96 -2.34 2.21
C LEU A 8 -3.86 -2.71 3.70
N ARG A 9 -3.77 -4.00 4.04
CA ARG A 9 -3.49 -4.42 5.42
C ARG A 9 -2.10 -4.00 5.87
N GLU A 10 -1.10 -4.16 5.01
CA GLU A 10 0.26 -3.69 5.28
C GLU A 10 0.32 -2.18 5.49
N GLN A 11 -0.37 -1.41 4.62
CA GLN A 11 -0.50 0.04 4.77
C GLN A 11 -1.13 0.41 6.11
N PHE A 12 -2.20 -0.28 6.53
CA PHE A 12 -2.84 -0.04 7.82
C PHE A 12 -1.88 -0.28 8.98
N ASN A 13 -1.18 -1.41 8.98
CA ASN A 13 -0.19 -1.74 10.01
C ASN A 13 0.94 -0.68 10.08
N LEU A 14 1.46 -0.24 8.94
CA LEU A 14 2.49 0.79 8.88
C LEU A 14 1.98 2.16 9.36
N ARG A 15 0.71 2.51 9.09
CA ARG A 15 0.10 3.73 9.63
C ARG A 15 -0.09 3.67 11.14
N MET A 16 -0.49 2.51 11.66
CA MET A 16 -0.61 2.29 13.10
C MET A 16 0.76 2.40 13.78
N GLN A 17 1.81 1.77 13.23
CA GLN A 17 3.18 1.88 13.74
C GLN A 17 3.73 3.32 13.66
N ALA A 18 3.36 4.07 12.62
CA ALA A 18 3.73 5.49 12.50
C ALA A 18 3.06 6.33 13.58
N ALA A 19 1.78 6.07 13.86
CA ALA A 19 1.01 6.79 14.88
C ALA A 19 1.49 6.50 16.30
N THR A 20 1.99 5.29 16.57
CA THR A 20 2.59 4.91 17.86
C THR A 20 4.04 5.37 18.01
N GLY A 21 4.65 5.95 16.97
CA GLY A 21 6.05 6.40 16.98
C GLY A 21 7.08 5.26 16.93
N GLN A 22 6.64 4.02 16.68
CA GLN A 22 7.51 2.82 16.65
C GLN A 22 8.02 2.50 15.23
N LEU A 23 7.69 3.33 14.24
CA LEU A 23 8.05 3.08 12.85
C LEU A 23 9.52 3.44 12.57
N ASN A 24 10.37 2.42 12.54
CA ASN A 24 11.80 2.56 12.24
C ASN A 24 12.08 2.93 10.77
N GLN A 25 11.21 2.51 9.84
CA GLN A 25 11.44 2.63 8.39
C GLN A 25 10.33 3.43 7.70
N SER A 26 10.40 4.76 7.82
CA SER A 26 9.41 5.69 7.22
C SER A 26 9.30 5.60 5.70
N HIS A 27 10.36 5.17 5.00
CA HIS A 27 10.35 4.98 3.55
C HIS A 27 9.39 3.87 3.08
N LEU A 28 9.05 2.90 3.95
CA LEU A 28 8.12 1.82 3.63
C LEU A 28 6.70 2.34 3.36
N LEU A 29 6.26 3.37 4.09
CA LEU A 29 4.97 4.04 3.84
C LEU A 29 4.86 4.54 2.40
N LYS A 30 5.94 5.17 1.90
CA LYS A 30 5.99 5.70 0.53
C LYS A 30 6.03 4.58 -0.51
N ARG A 31 6.72 3.48 -0.22
CA ARG A 31 6.79 2.28 -1.06
C ARG A 31 5.42 1.63 -1.21
N VAL A 32 4.79 1.24 -0.10
CA VAL A 32 3.48 0.58 -0.08
C VAL A 32 2.40 1.44 -0.76
N ARG A 33 2.42 2.76 -0.55
CA ARG A 33 1.50 3.68 -1.26
C ARG A 33 1.68 3.62 -2.79
N LYS A 34 2.93 3.56 -3.28
CA LYS A 34 3.21 3.45 -4.72
C LYS A 34 2.84 2.08 -5.27
N ASP A 35 3.05 1.03 -4.50
CA ASP A 35 2.73 -0.35 -4.90
C ASP A 35 1.20 -0.50 -5.07
N ILE A 36 0.40 0.03 -4.12
CA ILE A 36 -1.06 0.12 -4.24
C ILE A 36 -1.47 0.87 -5.52
N ALA A 37 -0.82 2.01 -5.82
CA ALA A 37 -1.12 2.79 -7.00
C ALA A 37 -0.85 1.99 -8.29
N ARG A 38 0.29 1.28 -8.40
CA ARG A 38 0.59 0.44 -9.57
C ARG A 38 -0.42 -0.68 -9.75
N VAL A 39 -0.81 -1.36 -8.67
CA VAL A 39 -1.83 -2.42 -8.72
C VAL A 39 -3.17 -1.86 -9.21
N LYS A 40 -3.59 -0.69 -8.70
CA LYS A 40 -4.80 -0.01 -9.18
C LYS A 40 -4.70 0.37 -10.66
N THR A 41 -3.55 0.87 -11.12
CA THR A 41 -3.33 1.17 -12.53
C THR A 41 -3.46 -0.07 -13.41
N VAL A 42 -2.85 -1.19 -13.03
CA VAL A 42 -2.97 -2.44 -13.79
C VAL A 42 -4.40 -2.96 -13.82
N ILE A 43 -5.15 -2.84 -12.71
CA ILE A 43 -6.57 -3.19 -12.67
C ILE A 43 -7.36 -2.33 -13.67
N ASN A 44 -7.15 -1.01 -13.68
CA ASN A 44 -7.81 -0.11 -14.63
C ASN A 44 -7.41 -0.40 -16.08
N GLN A 45 -6.13 -0.68 -16.35
CA GLN A 45 -5.66 -1.06 -17.68
C GLN A 45 -6.31 -2.36 -18.16
N LYS A 46 -6.49 -3.34 -17.27
CA LYS A 46 -7.15 -4.61 -17.57
C LYS A 46 -8.66 -4.51 -17.69
N ALA A 47 -9.28 -3.56 -16.98
CA ALA A 47 -10.71 -3.30 -17.08
C ALA A 47 -11.12 -2.71 -18.45
N GLY A 48 -10.13 -2.32 -19.28
CA GLY A 48 -10.36 -1.49 -20.45
C GLY A 48 -10.51 -0.04 -19.99
N ALA A 49 -9.77 0.85 -20.64
CA ALA A 49 -10.01 2.29 -20.48
C ALA A 49 -11.47 2.62 -20.81
#